data_AF-A0A842XL95-F1
#
_entry.id   AF-A0A842XL95-F1
#
_cell.length_a   1.000
_cell.length_b   1.000
_cell.length_c   1.000
_cell.angle_alpha   90.00
_cell.angle_beta   90.00
_cell.angle_gamma   90.00
#
_symmetry.space_group_name_H-M   'P 1'
#
loop_
_entity.id
_entity.type
_entity.pdbx_description
1 polymer ?
#
loop_
_entity_poly.entity_id
_entity_poly.type
_entity_poly.pdbx_seq_one_letter_code
_entity_poly.pdbx_strand_id
1 'polypeptide(L)' 'MEEPLCNVEFLKSNASYVARVQSDLGGMREYRSASLEEILEQVIIDLQEEFEGARL' A
#
# COMPACT_ATOMS: atom_id res chain seq x y z
N MET A 1 5.91 8.96 -21.85
CA MET A 1 4.70 9.02 -21.02
C MET A 1 5.04 8.19 -19.79
N GLU A 2 5.01 8.77 -18.60
CA GLU A 2 5.27 8.02 -17.37
C GLU A 2 4.01 7.26 -17.00
N GLU A 3 4.09 5.93 -16.89
CA GLU A 3 2.99 5.10 -16.45
C GLU A 3 3.06 4.95 -14.92
N PRO A 4 1.96 5.15 -14.18
CA PRO A 4 1.97 4.98 -12.74
C PRO A 4 2.18 3.51 -12.38
N LEU A 5 3.19 3.22 -11.55
CA LEU A 5 3.51 1.84 -11.12
C LEU A 5 2.53 1.31 -10.06
N CYS A 6 2.07 2.19 -9.17
CA CYS A 6 1.05 1.88 -8.18
C CYS A 6 0.33 3.16 -7.75
N ASN A 7 -0.87 2.99 -7.22
CA ASN A 7 -1.63 4.01 -6.53
C ASN A 7 -1.78 3.61 -5.06
N VAL A 8 -1.52 4.56 -4.15
CA VAL A 8 -1.63 4.34 -2.71
C VAL A 8 -2.49 5.42 -2.10
N GLU A 9 -3.58 5.03 -1.45
CA GLU A 9 -4.49 5.95 -0.76
C GLU A 9 -4.48 5.67 0.75
N PHE A 10 -4.39 6.73 1.56
CA PHE A 10 -4.55 6.65 3.01
C PHE A 10 -5.81 7.41 3.43
N LEU A 11 -6.70 6.73 4.14
CA LEU A 11 -7.99 7.23 4.58
C LEU A 11 -8.02 7.18 6.11
N LYS A 12 -8.40 8.29 6.75
CA LYS A 12 -8.72 8.29 8.18
C LYS A 12 -10.23 8.14 8.35
N SER A 13 -10.67 7.08 9.02
CA SER A 13 -12.08 6.79 9.29
C SER A 13 -12.30 6.56 10.79
N ASN A 14 -12.99 7.51 11.44
CA ASN A 14 -13.25 7.50 12.89
C ASN A 14 -11.96 7.31 13.71
N ALA A 15 -11.79 6.13 14.30
CA ALA A 15 -10.66 5.73 15.16
C ALA A 15 -9.67 4.78 14.45
N SER A 16 -9.76 4.65 13.12
CA SER A 16 -8.89 3.77 12.34
C SER A 16 -8.38 4.47 11.08
N TYR A 17 -7.20 4.08 10.65
CA TYR A 17 -6.62 4.35 9.35
C TYR A 17 -6.89 3.16 8.44
N VAL A 18 -7.11 3.45 7.17
CA VAL A 18 -7.23 2.47 6.09
C VAL A 18 -6.24 2.87 5.01
N ALA A 19 -5.45 1.92 4.51
CA ALA A 19 -4.63 2.12 3.34
C ALA A 19 -5.09 1.22 2.21
N ARG A 20 -5.06 1.73 0.99
CA ARG A 20 -5.41 1.02 -0.24
C ARG A 20 -4.25 1.09 -1.20
N VAL A 21 -3.71 -0.05 -1.56
CA VAL A 21 -2.64 -0.18 -2.55
C VAL A 21 -3.23 -0.84 -3.79
N GLN A 22 -3.13 -0.17 -4.92
CA GLN A 22 -3.51 -0.69 -6.22
C GLN A 22 -2.29 -0.71 -7.13
N SER A 23 -1.88 -1.89 -7.55
CA SER A 23 -0.79 -2.10 -8.50
C SER A 23 -1.19 -3.16 -9.52
N ASP A 24 -0.51 -3.17 -10.67
CA ASP A 24 -0.80 -4.14 -11.73
C ASP A 24 -0.39 -5.58 -11.34
N LEU A 25 0.67 -5.72 -10.54
CA LEU A 25 1.22 -7.02 -10.13
C LEU A 25 0.50 -7.59 -8.90
N GLY A 26 0.32 -6.77 -7.85
CA GLY A 26 -0.31 -7.14 -6.58
C GLY A 26 -1.83 -6.96 -6.52
N GLY A 27 -2.44 -6.37 -7.54
CA GLY A 27 -3.88 -6.07 -7.55
C GLY A 27 -4.27 -5.04 -6.48
N MET A 28 -5.47 -5.21 -5.91
CA MET A 28 -6.01 -4.32 -4.88
C MET A 28 -5.82 -4.92 -3.48
N ARG A 29 -5.09 -4.22 -2.60
CA ARG A 29 -4.85 -4.58 -1.20
C ARG A 29 -5.38 -3.50 -0.27
N GLU A 30 -6.04 -3.89 0.81
CA GLU A 30 -6.56 -2.98 1.83
C GLU A 30 -6.00 -3.35 3.22
N TYR A 31 -5.44 -2.36 3.91
CA TYR A 31 -4.90 -2.47 5.26
C TYR A 31 -5.71 -1.61 6.22
N ARG A 32 -5.85 -2.04 7.47
CA ARG A 32 -6.56 -1.29 8.52
C ARG A 32 -5.82 -1.38 9.85
N SER A 33 -5.55 -0.24 10.49
CA SER A 33 -5.03 -0.18 11.86
C SER A 33 -5.58 1.04 12.60
N ALA A 34 -5.57 1.02 13.93
CA ALA A 34 -5.78 2.21 14.76
C ALA A 34 -4.56 3.15 14.77
N SER A 35 -3.37 2.63 14.42
CA SER A 35 -2.12 3.38 14.35
C SER A 35 -1.77 3.73 12.90
N LEU A 36 -1.41 4.99 12.67
CA LEU A 36 -0.92 5.43 11.35
C LEU A 36 0.45 4.80 11.03
N GLU A 37 1.31 4.66 12.04
CA GLU A 37 2.66 4.12 11.88
C GLU A 37 2.62 2.66 11.42
N GLU A 38 1.76 1.84 12.03
CA GLU A 38 1.59 0.43 11.64
C GLU A 38 1.08 0.30 10.20
N ILE A 39 0.14 1.15 9.79
CA ILE A 39 -0.37 1.19 8.42
C ILE A 39 0.74 1.56 7.42
N LEU A 40 1.56 2.55 7.75
CA LEU A 40 2.66 2.97 6.87
C LEU A 40 3.70 1.87 6.74
N GLU A 41 4.06 1.22 7.85
CA GLU A 41 5.00 0.10 7.84
C GLU A 41 4.49 -1.06 6.99
N GLN A 42 3.22 -1.45 7.14
CA GLN A 42 2.60 -2.50 6.32
C GLN A 42 2.65 -2.19 4.83
N VAL A 43 2.28 -0.96 4.45
CA VAL A 43 2.31 -0.54 3.05
C VAL A 43 3.74 -0.50 2.50
N ILE A 44 4.71 -0.03 3.28
CA ILE A 44 6.11 0.02 2.82
C ILE A 44 6.65 -1.40 2.61
N ILE A 45 6.43 -2.31 3.56
CA ILE A 45 6.88 -3.70 3.44
C ILE A 45 6.26 -4.35 2.20
N ASP A 46 4.96 -4.21 2.01
CA ASP A 46 4.24 -4.79 0.87
C ASP A 46 4.75 -4.26 -0.49
N LEU A 47 4.97 -2.95 -0.61
CA LEU A 47 5.53 -2.36 -1.83
C LEU A 47 6.98 -2.80 -2.04
N GLN A 48 7.78 -2.91 -0.98
CA GLN A 48 9.15 -3.41 -1.08
C GLN A 48 9.17 -4.86 -1.57
N GLU A 49 8.37 -5.75 -0.99
CA GLU A 49 8.28 -7.15 -1.40
C GLU A 49 7.85 -7.28 -2.87
N GLU A 50 6.87 -6.49 -3.29
CA GLU A 50 6.37 -6.48 -4.66
C GLU A 50 7.41 -5.99 -5.67
N PHE A 51 8.05 -4.84 -5.41
CA PHE A 51 8.98 -4.23 -6.36
C PHE A 51 10.41 -4.82 -6.28
N GLU A 52 10.82 -5.40 -5.15
CA GLU A 52 12.04 -6.21 -5.08
C GLU A 52 11.85 -7.57 -5.77
N GLY A 53 10.66 -8.17 -5.65
CA GLY A 53 10.30 -9.41 -6.34
C GLY A 53 10.20 -9.27 -7.87
N ALA A 54 9.89 -8.07 -8.37
CA ALA A 54 9.80 -7.77 -9.80
C ALA A 54 11.16 -7.70 -10.54
N ARG A 55 12.30 -7.90 -9.84
CA ARG A 55 13.66 -7.79 -10.41
C ARG A 55 14.28 -9.14 -10.83
N LEU A 56 13.49 -10.07 -11.35
CA LEU A 56 13.94 -11.36 -11.91
C LEU A 56 13.57 -11.52 -13.39
#